data_AF-A0A2V4A0V7-F1
#
_entry.id   AF-A0A2V4A0V7-F1
#
_cell.length_a   1.000
_cell.length_b   1.000
_cell.length_c   1.000
_cell.angle_alpha   90.00
_cell.angle_beta   90.00
_cell.angle_gamma   90.00
#
_symmetry.space_group_name_H-M   'P 1'
#
loop_
_entity.id
_entity.type
_entity.pdbx_description
1 polymer ?
#
loop_
_entity_poly.entity_id
_entity_poly.type
_entity_poly.pdbx_seq_one_letter_code
_entity_poly.pdbx_strand_id
1 'polypeptide(L)'
;MKKTLAYRILQVVSLLPILAWPLVFYVSAFLFDDPNGNASLLFFAINAYPLYLIANLILSKKLYENERSISVLLLIWPILVVVLVVLFLS
;
A
#
# COMPACT_ATOMS: atom_id res chain seq x y z
N MET A 1 13.12 21.99 6.81
CA MET A 1 13.49 21.07 7.92
C MET A 1 14.22 19.85 7.35
N LYS A 2 15.27 19.35 8.03
CA LYS A 2 15.97 18.13 7.56
C LYS A 2 15.09 16.89 7.80
N LYS A 3 14.94 16.04 6.77
CA LYS A 3 14.26 14.74 6.89
C LYS A 3 15.00 13.86 7.89
N THR A 4 14.29 13.38 8.91
CA THR A 4 14.86 12.50 9.94
C THR A 4 15.17 11.11 9.38
N LEU A 5 16.09 10.38 10.03
CA LEU A 5 16.36 8.98 9.69
C LEU A 5 15.09 8.11 9.80
N ALA A 6 14.30 8.31 10.87
CA ALA A 6 13.04 7.61 11.09
C ALA A 6 12.05 7.77 9.92
N TYR A 7 11.95 8.97 9.35
CA TYR A 7 11.08 9.21 8.20
C TYR A 7 11.55 8.45 6.95
N ARG A 8 12.87 8.35 6.73
CA ARG A 8 13.43 7.55 5.62
C ARG A 8 13.18 6.05 5.82
N ILE A 9 13.33 5.56 7.05
CA ILE A 9 12.99 4.16 7.39
C ILE A 9 11.51 3.91 7.10
N LEU A 10 10.63 4.82 7.57
CA LEU A 10 9.19 4.70 7.35
C LEU A 10 8.83 4.66 5.85
N GLN A 11 9.52 5.44 5.00
CA GLN A 11 9.35 5.37 3.55
C GLN A 11 9.67 3.98 2.99
N VAL A 12 10.77 3.36 3.41
CA VAL A 12 11.14 2.01 2.96
C VAL A 12 10.15 0.97 3.49
N VAL A 13 9.81 1.02 4.78
CA VAL A 13 8.87 0.09 5.41
C VAL A 13 7.49 0.16 4.75
N SER A 14 7.02 1.37 4.39
CA SER A 14 5.74 1.56 3.71
C SER A 14 5.64 0.90 2.32
N LEU A 15 6.79 0.58 1.69
CA LEU A 15 6.85 -0.10 0.40
C LEU A 15 6.95 -1.62 0.53
N LEU A 16 7.31 -2.16 1.70
CA LEU A 16 7.40 -3.62 1.92
C LEU A 16 6.15 -4.40 1.48
N PRO A 17 4.91 -3.89 1.63
CA PRO A 17 3.74 -4.62 1.17
C PRO A 17 3.74 -4.94 -0.33
N ILE A 18 4.51 -4.22 -1.17
CA ILE A 18 4.66 -4.52 -2.61
C ILE A 18 5.22 -5.93 -2.83
N LEU A 19 6.04 -6.44 -1.91
CA LEU A 19 6.64 -7.77 -2.04
C LEU A 19 5.60 -8.90 -2.03
N ALA A 20 4.42 -8.66 -1.43
CA ALA A 20 3.32 -9.61 -1.44
C ALA A 20 2.53 -9.62 -2.77
N TRP A 21 2.86 -8.75 -3.73
CA TRP A 21 2.03 -8.53 -4.93
C TRP A 21 1.86 -9.78 -5.79
N PRO A 22 2.91 -10.60 -6.05
CA PRO A 22 2.73 -11.83 -6.81
C PRO A 22 1.73 -12.80 -6.16
N LEU A 23 1.71 -12.88 -4.82
CA LEU A 23 0.78 -13.71 -4.08
C LEU A 23 -0.64 -13.15 -4.13
N VAL A 24 -0.79 -11.83 -3.92
CA VAL A 24 -2.10 -11.15 -4.03
C VAL A 24 -2.67 -11.31 -5.44
N PHE A 25 -1.84 -11.15 -6.47
CA PHE A 25 -2.23 -11.35 -7.86
C PHE A 25 -2.71 -12.78 -8.09
N TYR A 26 -1.91 -13.78 -7.71
CA TYR A 26 -2.27 -15.18 -7.83
C TYR A 26 -3.61 -15.49 -7.15
N VAL A 27 -3.77 -15.15 -5.86
CA VAL A 27 -5.01 -15.41 -5.11
C VAL A 27 -6.19 -14.67 -5.72
N SER A 28 -6.02 -13.40 -6.08
CA SER A 28 -7.09 -12.60 -6.68
C SER A 28 -7.55 -13.16 -8.03
N ALA A 29 -6.65 -13.75 -8.83
CA ALA A 29 -7.01 -14.36 -10.10
C ALA A 29 -8.02 -15.51 -9.90
N PHE A 30 -7.88 -16.34 -8.86
CA PHE A 30 -8.86 -17.38 -8.55
C PHE A 30 -10.15 -16.84 -7.93
N LEU A 31 -10.04 -15.82 -7.06
CA LEU A 31 -11.21 -15.25 -6.39
C LEU A 31 -12.15 -14.51 -7.36
N PHE A 32 -11.59 -13.96 -8.44
CA PHE A 32 -12.33 -13.18 -9.43
C PHE A 32 -12.52 -13.91 -10.77
N ASP A 33 -12.26 -15.22 -10.83
CA ASP A 33 -12.51 -16.08 -11.98
C ASP A 33 -14.01 -16.46 -12.08
N ASP A 34 -14.88 -15.46 -12.19
CA ASP A 34 -16.33 -15.65 -12.40
C ASP A 34 -16.72 -15.26 -13.83
N PRO A 35 -17.17 -16.22 -14.67
CA PRO A 35 -17.54 -15.95 -16.06
C PRO A 35 -18.78 -15.06 -16.23
N ASN A 36 -19.58 -14.85 -15.17
CA ASN A 36 -20.81 -14.04 -15.22
C ASN A 36 -20.71 -12.74 -14.41
N GLY A 37 -19.60 -12.51 -13.70
CA GLY A 37 -19.43 -11.40 -12.77
C GLY A 37 -18.77 -10.17 -13.37
N ASN A 38 -19.12 -8.98 -12.86
CA ASN A 38 -18.46 -7.70 -13.19
C ASN A 38 -17.14 -7.52 -12.40
N ALA A 39 -16.43 -8.61 -12.17
CA ALA A 39 -15.31 -8.74 -11.22
C ALA A 39 -14.00 -8.08 -11.71
N SER A 40 -13.95 -7.68 -12.98
CA SER A 40 -12.74 -7.16 -13.62
C SER A 40 -12.23 -5.86 -12.99
N LEU A 41 -13.11 -4.92 -12.64
CA LEU A 41 -12.71 -3.64 -12.04
C LEU A 41 -12.09 -3.82 -10.65
N LEU A 42 -12.67 -4.70 -9.82
CA LEU A 42 -12.16 -4.99 -8.48
C LEU A 42 -10.83 -5.74 -8.54
N PHE A 43 -10.69 -6.68 -9.48
CA PHE A 43 -9.42 -7.36 -9.75
C PHE A 43 -8.31 -6.36 -10.08
N PHE A 44 -8.55 -5.43 -11.00
CA PHE A 44 -7.55 -4.41 -11.36
C PHE A 44 -7.29 -3.44 -10.20
N ALA A 45 -8.31 -3.02 -9.45
CA ALA A 45 -8.16 -2.12 -8.31
C ALA A 45 -7.29 -2.74 -7.20
N ILE A 46 -7.53 -4.01 -6.86
CA ILE A 46 -6.72 -4.73 -5.88
C ILE A 46 -5.29 -4.87 -6.40
N ASN A 47 -5.10 -5.29 -7.65
CA ASN A 47 -3.77 -5.50 -8.21
C ASN A 47 -2.99 -4.22 -8.50
N ALA A 48 -3.65 -3.06 -8.52
CA ALA A 48 -3.01 -1.75 -8.65
C ALA A 48 -2.41 -1.25 -7.33
N TYR A 49 -2.54 -1.97 -6.22
CA TYR A 49 -2.05 -1.48 -4.93
C TYR A 49 -0.57 -1.06 -4.89
N PRO A 50 0.38 -1.69 -5.62
CA PRO A 50 1.76 -1.21 -5.66
C PRO A 50 1.86 0.23 -6.17
N LEU A 51 1.01 0.60 -7.14
CA LEU A 51 0.94 1.97 -7.66
C LEU A 51 0.44 2.95 -6.60
N TYR A 52 -0.54 2.56 -5.77
CA TYR A 52 -1.01 3.39 -4.66
C TYR A 52 0.10 3.65 -3.63
N LEU A 53 0.92 2.64 -3.33
CA LEU A 53 2.05 2.77 -2.38
C LEU A 53 3.15 3.67 -2.93
N ILE A 54 3.48 3.55 -4.21
CA ILE A 54 4.43 4.43 -4.89
C ILE A 54 3.90 5.88 -4.93
N ALA A 55 2.62 6.06 -5.26
CA ALA A 55 1.97 7.37 -5.27
C ALA A 55 2.00 8.03 -3.89
N ASN A 56 1.71 7.27 -2.82
CA ASN A 56 1.83 7.75 -1.43
C ASN A 56 3.25 8.16 -1.06
N LEU A 57 4.26 7.39 -1.49
CA LEU A 57 5.64 7.76 -1.26
C LEU A 57 6.00 9.09 -1.95
N ILE A 58 5.57 9.29 -3.19
CA ILE A 58 5.81 10.55 -3.92
C ILE A 58 5.07 11.70 -3.23
N LEU A 59 3.80 11.51 -2.89
CA LEU A 59 2.97 12.52 -2.25
C LEU A 59 3.48 12.88 -0.86
N SER A 60 3.88 11.89 -0.04
CA SER A 60 4.47 12.13 1.28
C SER A 60 5.73 12.99 1.18
N LYS A 61 6.61 12.73 0.20
CA LYS A 61 7.82 13.54 0.00
C LYS A 61 7.52 14.99 -0.32
N LYS A 62 6.46 15.26 -1.11
CA LYS A 62 6.01 16.61 -1.45
C LYS A 62 5.38 17.31 -0.25
N LEU A 63 4.60 16.59 0.55
CA LEU A 63 3.87 17.15 1.70
C LEU A 63 4.71 17.28 2.97
N TYR A 64 5.90 16.67 3.05
CA TYR A 64 6.67 16.64 4.30
C TYR A 64 7.01 18.02 4.88
N GLU A 65 7.21 19.02 4.02
CA GLU A 65 7.63 20.36 4.44
C GLU A 65 6.46 21.24 4.89
N ASN A 66 5.28 21.06 4.29
CA ASN A 66 4.08 21.87 4.58
C ASN A 66 3.16 21.17 5.58
N GLU A 67 2.95 19.87 5.43
CA GLU A 67 1.93 19.07 6.13
C GLU A 67 2.54 17.76 6.63
N ARG A 68 3.45 17.86 7.61
CA ARG A 68 4.20 16.70 8.12
C ARG A 68 3.30 15.56 8.61
N SER A 69 2.19 15.89 9.28
CA SER A 69 1.25 14.88 9.80
C SER A 69 0.62 14.07 8.66
N ILE A 70 0.15 14.72 7.60
CA ILE A 70 -0.44 14.05 6.42
C ILE A 70 0.64 13.21 5.72
N SER A 71 1.84 13.75 5.56
CA SER A 71 2.98 13.03 4.97
C SER A 71 3.29 11.72 5.71
N VAL A 72 3.27 11.74 7.05
CA VAL A 72 3.50 10.54 7.87
C VAL A 72 2.30 9.59 7.79
N LEU A 73 1.07 10.10 7.82
CA LEU A 73 -0.14 9.29 7.72
C LEU A 73 -0.20 8.48 6.42
N LEU A 74 0.20 9.08 5.30
CA LEU A 74 0.32 8.42 3.99
C LEU A 74 1.27 7.21 3.99
N LEU A 75 2.26 7.19 4.88
CA LEU A 75 3.23 6.10 5.01
C LEU A 75 2.86 5.07 6.08
N ILE A 76 2.06 5.46 7.08
CA ILE A 76 1.63 4.59 8.18
C ILE A 76 0.46 3.70 7.77
N TRP A 77 -0.54 4.22 7.06
CA TRP A 77 -1.75 3.45 6.76
C TRP A 77 -1.48 2.11 6.02
N PRO A 78 -0.52 1.99 5.08
CA PRO A 78 -0.25 0.70 4.44
C PRO A 78 0.28 -0.34 5.42
N ILE A 79 1.09 0.12 6.39
CA ILE A 79 1.66 -0.73 7.44
C ILE A 79 0.53 -1.20 8.35
N LEU A 80 -0.38 -0.31 8.74
CA LEU A 80 -1.55 -0.67 9.55
C LEU A 80 -2.42 -1.70 8.85
N VAL A 81 -2.67 -1.55 7.54
CA VAL A 81 -3.43 -2.55 6.77
C VAL A 81 -2.76 -3.91 6.82
N VAL A 82 -1.44 -3.99 6.61
CA VAL A 82 -0.71 -5.27 6.70
C VAL A 82 -0.78 -5.85 8.11
N VAL A 83 -0.56 -5.05 9.14
CA VAL A 83 -0.66 -5.52 10.54
C VAL A 83 -2.05 -6.07 10.84
N LEU A 84 -3.10 -5.37 10.41
CA LEU A 84 -4.48 -5.84 10.59
C LEU A 84 -4.71 -7.15 9.85
N VAL A 85 -4.30 -7.27 8.59
CA VAL A 85 -4.44 -8.51 7.81
C VAL A 85 -3.73 -9.67 8.51
N VAL A 86 -2.50 -9.47 9.00
CA VAL A 86 -1.77 -10.52 9.73
C VAL A 86 -2.52 -10.93 11.00
N LEU A 87 -3.00 -9.98 11.80
CA LEU A 87 -3.76 -10.25 13.03
C LEU A 87 -5.09 -10.96 12.76
N PHE A 88 -5.75 -10.69 11.63
CA PHE A 88 -6.97 -11.39 11.25
C PHE A 88 -6.73 -12.83 10.76
N LEU A 89 -5.50 -13.15 10.34
CA LEU A 89 -5.12 -14.47 9.82
C LEU A 89 -4.40 -15.36 10.84
N SER A 90 -3.99 -14.81 11.99
CA SER A 90 -3.32 -15.51 13.10
C SER A 90 -4.30 -15.94 14.19
#